data_AF-A0ABD1JXN4-F1
#
_entry.id   AF-A0ABD1JXN4-F1
#
_cell.length_a   1.000
_cell.length_b   1.000
_cell.length_c   1.000
_cell.angle_alpha   90.00
_cell.angle_beta   90.00
_cell.angle_gamma   90.00
#
_symmetry.space_group_name_H-M   'P 1'
#
loop_
_entity.id
_entity.type
_entity.pdbx_description
1 polymer ?
#
loop_
_entity_poly.entity_id
_entity_poly.type
_entity_poly.pdbx_seq_one_letter_code
_entity_poly.pdbx_strand_id
1 'polypeptide(L)'
;MEDGSYTHDHQDRLLPMMVPDICACQAGYAVQPGKPIILIGMNGKYHLSLPSLQCNICHVTWNPGLSHLVASGYWPATPKHETVFEIGLFSSYGKLKLRAPGLSRQAFLGMLEDRTLAFGRTGSISGDAFQKAFLEWQYATYVKEGLTGENDFKCHACSPSMHGISVDGNRKLYRFKNATSMDKGLFSDIFIAKDEDVSGFVDHVHGKHRHIPGKGACGSSSFGAAKEVSTKSSSKIDEEGLEIAVCRHGVLTAALNMFRGEIFAYPLFLQNKVSGQGTVTFFCSDVACRYWPYLQRVASVCPELKHLLGMHPLLSVMHAKAHEWTCEVKWSGRNQPGAGLTIGEEVEQVNAYLSRAGVCTKYMSKATRNDMLTVLAMEWNKRKMKNLEKYLAQRHVKTTKRIEEECKNLEQMKAQLGVDEHTLREWAKHVQEWVSVMADNRSCLEKKIQGLHLSLRRRHYDLYHKLDSSKKRHRARKAIRSEKASLEKAIGAYNQQHPSCALPAADDLLQQDHFLWPWDYTDGTTINAQKKSAFEQIMLLDRLKEEEQVLLTEMKRHWQSLQSKAVYLQDLSTSLQNGSKMFFIFVVRVETIN
;
A
#
# COMPACT_ATOMS: atom_id res chain seq x y z
N MET A 1 -33.39 35.22 -45.76
CA MET A 1 -33.92 35.45 -44.41
C MET A 1 -35.42 35.46 -44.56
N GLU A 2 -36.12 34.49 -43.99
CA GLU A 2 -37.49 34.67 -43.52
C GLU A 2 -37.80 33.46 -42.63
N ASP A 3 -38.12 33.80 -41.38
CA ASP A 3 -38.43 32.95 -40.23
C ASP A 3 -37.32 32.01 -39.73
N GLY A 4 -36.36 32.58 -38.99
CA GLY A 4 -35.42 31.83 -38.13
C GLY A 4 -36.11 31.15 -36.93
N SER A 5 -37.27 30.52 -37.14
CA SER A 5 -37.99 29.75 -36.13
C SER A 5 -37.42 28.33 -36.12
N TYR A 6 -36.52 28.05 -35.18
CA TYR A 6 -36.23 26.68 -34.81
C TYR A 6 -37.48 26.13 -34.12
N THR A 7 -38.29 25.36 -34.84
CA THR A 7 -39.28 24.48 -34.21
C THR A 7 -38.50 23.45 -33.39
N HIS A 8 -38.51 23.60 -32.07
CA HIS A 8 -38.11 22.54 -31.17
C HIS A 8 -39.18 21.44 -31.28
N ASP A 9 -39.01 20.56 -32.28
CA ASP A 9 -39.77 19.32 -32.32
C ASP A 9 -39.34 18.50 -31.10
N HIS A 10 -40.23 18.41 -30.11
CA HIS A 10 -40.05 17.56 -28.94
C HIS A 10 -40.20 16.11 -29.38
N GLN A 11 -39.20 15.60 -30.12
CA GLN A 11 -39.09 14.17 -30.36
C GLN A 11 -38.83 13.50 -29.03
N ASP A 12 -39.73 12.63 -28.60
CA ASP A 12 -39.56 11.82 -27.41
C ASP A 12 -38.35 10.90 -27.58
N ARG A 13 -37.30 11.16 -26.80
CA ARG A 13 -36.03 10.42 -26.88
C ARG A 13 -36.05 9.27 -25.87
N LEU A 14 -36.15 8.05 -26.36
CA LEU A 14 -36.16 6.85 -25.52
C LEU A 14 -34.74 6.44 -25.11
N LEU A 15 -34.59 5.90 -23.90
CA LEU A 15 -33.37 5.22 -23.49
C LEU A 15 -33.21 3.92 -24.30
N PRO A 16 -32.09 3.72 -25.02
CA PRO A 16 -31.83 2.45 -25.69
C PRO A 16 -31.74 1.32 -24.65
N MET A 17 -32.52 0.25 -24.82
CA MET A 17 -32.59 -0.84 -23.84
C MET A 17 -32.73 -2.20 -24.52
N MET A 18 -32.28 -3.25 -23.85
CA MET A 18 -32.63 -4.61 -24.22
C MET A 18 -34.12 -4.84 -23.88
N VAL A 19 -34.90 -5.20 -24.90
CA VAL A 19 -36.33 -5.44 -24.77
C VAL A 19 -36.58 -6.93 -24.49
N PRO A 20 -37.25 -7.29 -23.38
CA PRO A 20 -37.62 -8.67 -23.12
C PRO A 20 -38.85 -9.08 -23.92
N ASP A 21 -39.08 -10.40 -24.04
CA ASP A 21 -40.36 -10.92 -24.50
C ASP A 21 -41.41 -10.77 -23.39
N ILE A 22 -42.37 -9.87 -23.61
CA ILE A 22 -43.39 -9.53 -22.60
C ILE A 22 -44.61 -10.46 -22.65
N CYS A 23 -44.81 -11.18 -23.76
CA CYS A 23 -45.89 -12.15 -23.93
C CYS A 23 -45.58 -13.15 -25.07
N ALA A 24 -46.36 -14.23 -25.16
CA ALA A 24 -46.20 -15.25 -26.20
C ALA A 24 -46.77 -14.86 -27.58
N CYS A 25 -47.29 -13.64 -27.76
CA CYS A 25 -48.06 -13.26 -28.95
C CYS A 25 -47.21 -13.05 -30.22
N GLN A 26 -45.88 -12.94 -30.11
CA GLN A 26 -44.93 -12.72 -31.23
C GLN A 26 -45.26 -11.55 -32.20
N ALA A 27 -46.20 -10.68 -31.85
CA ALA A 27 -46.83 -9.72 -32.77
C ALA A 27 -46.19 -8.31 -32.76
N GLY A 28 -44.94 -8.22 -32.31
CA GLY A 28 -44.27 -6.94 -32.07
C GLY A 28 -44.90 -6.12 -30.94
N TYR A 29 -44.20 -5.08 -30.51
CA TYR A 29 -44.60 -4.22 -29.39
C TYR A 29 -44.71 -2.77 -29.86
N ALA A 30 -45.78 -2.10 -29.47
CA ALA A 30 -45.84 -0.64 -29.54
C ALA A 30 -44.91 -0.08 -28.47
N VAL A 31 -44.00 0.81 -28.88
CA VAL A 31 -43.04 1.48 -27.99
C VAL A 31 -43.50 2.91 -27.77
N GLN A 32 -43.70 3.29 -26.52
CA GLN A 32 -44.11 4.64 -26.12
C GLN A 32 -43.16 5.22 -25.08
N PRO A 33 -43.08 6.56 -24.96
CA PRO A 33 -42.36 7.22 -23.88
C PRO A 33 -43.05 6.93 -22.54
N GLY A 34 -42.34 6.25 -21.65
CA GLY A 34 -42.75 6.02 -20.27
C GLY A 34 -42.20 7.11 -19.35
N LYS A 35 -41.62 6.69 -18.23
CA LYS A 35 -41.11 7.59 -17.20
C LYS A 35 -39.95 8.46 -17.71
N PRO A 36 -39.96 9.80 -17.53
CA PRO A 36 -38.83 10.65 -17.85
C PRO A 36 -37.65 10.41 -16.90
N ILE A 37 -36.44 10.46 -17.45
CA ILE A 37 -35.18 10.19 -16.75
C ILE A 37 -34.04 11.11 -17.23
N ILE A 38 -32.98 11.14 -16.44
CA ILE A 38 -31.70 11.75 -16.80
C ILE A 38 -30.69 10.62 -17.04
N LEU A 39 -30.14 10.53 -18.26
CA LEU A 39 -28.99 9.67 -18.55
C LEU A 39 -27.71 10.50 -18.49
N ILE A 40 -26.69 9.99 -17.81
CA ILE A 40 -25.36 10.59 -17.79
C ILE A 40 -24.36 9.58 -18.35
N GLY A 41 -23.78 9.94 -19.49
CA GLY A 41 -22.77 9.15 -20.20
C GLY A 41 -21.47 9.92 -20.39
N MET A 42 -20.53 9.35 -21.15
CA MET A 42 -19.23 10.00 -21.43
C MET A 42 -19.37 11.32 -22.21
N ASN A 43 -20.50 11.51 -22.89
CA ASN A 43 -20.82 12.70 -23.66
C ASN A 43 -21.64 13.72 -22.86
N GLY A 44 -21.78 13.53 -21.55
CA GLY A 44 -22.51 14.44 -20.67
C GLY A 44 -23.92 13.97 -20.36
N LYS A 45 -24.77 14.92 -20.00
CA LYS A 45 -26.13 14.72 -19.51
C LYS A 45 -27.14 14.74 -20.65
N TYR A 46 -28.13 13.85 -20.57
CA TYR A 46 -29.23 13.68 -21.51
C TYR A 46 -30.56 13.62 -20.77
N HIS A 47 -31.59 14.26 -21.32
CA HIS A 47 -32.98 14.09 -20.90
C HIS A 47 -33.64 13.09 -21.85
N LEU A 48 -34.07 11.95 -21.31
CA LEU A 48 -34.65 10.82 -22.06
C LEU A 48 -35.90 10.30 -21.32
N SER A 49 -36.59 9.34 -21.91
CA SER A 49 -37.67 8.59 -21.26
C SER A 49 -37.37 7.09 -21.29
N LEU A 50 -37.74 6.37 -20.24
CA LEU A 50 -37.75 4.90 -20.27
C LEU A 50 -38.79 4.43 -21.30
N PRO A 51 -38.50 3.38 -22.09
CA PRO A 51 -39.50 2.81 -22.99
C PRO A 51 -40.63 2.16 -22.19
N SER A 52 -41.87 2.41 -22.56
CA SER A 52 -43.05 1.64 -22.15
C SER A 52 -43.49 0.80 -23.33
N LEU A 53 -43.62 -0.51 -23.14
CA LEU A 53 -44.01 -1.45 -24.18
C LEU A 53 -45.44 -1.89 -23.97
N GLN A 54 -46.20 -1.98 -25.06
CA GLN A 54 -47.52 -2.59 -25.06
C GLN A 54 -47.63 -3.62 -26.18
N CYS A 55 -48.12 -4.83 -25.86
CA CYS A 55 -48.41 -5.82 -26.88
C CYS A 55 -49.58 -5.37 -27.76
N ASN A 56 -49.43 -5.47 -29.07
CA ASN A 56 -50.46 -5.09 -30.04
C ASN A 56 -51.70 -6.01 -30.01
N ILE A 57 -51.59 -7.22 -29.45
CA ILE A 57 -52.68 -8.22 -29.43
C ILE A 57 -53.30 -8.32 -28.03
N CYS A 58 -52.51 -8.71 -27.02
CA CYS A 58 -53.04 -8.95 -25.68
C CYS A 58 -53.03 -7.72 -24.79
N HIS A 59 -52.54 -6.57 -25.29
CA HIS A 59 -52.46 -5.28 -24.59
C HIS A 59 -51.68 -5.29 -23.26
N VAL A 60 -50.96 -6.37 -22.95
CA VAL A 60 -50.05 -6.44 -21.80
C VAL A 60 -49.00 -5.34 -21.92
N THR A 61 -48.80 -4.63 -20.82
CA THR A 61 -47.82 -3.54 -20.72
C THR A 61 -46.59 -3.95 -19.93
N TRP A 62 -45.43 -3.43 -20.30
CA TRP A 62 -44.18 -3.61 -19.57
C TRP A 62 -43.44 -2.31 -19.40
N ASN A 63 -42.84 -2.15 -18.21
CA ASN A 63 -41.97 -1.03 -17.87
C ASN A 63 -40.62 -1.57 -17.35
N PRO A 64 -39.50 -0.92 -17.70
CA PRO A 64 -38.18 -1.30 -17.22
C PRO A 64 -38.04 -1.25 -15.70
N GLY A 65 -37.64 -2.38 -15.11
CA GLY A 65 -37.15 -2.46 -13.74
C GLY A 65 -35.61 -2.39 -13.65
N LEU A 66 -35.08 -2.44 -12.42
CA LEU A 66 -33.65 -2.37 -12.12
C LEU A 66 -32.82 -3.41 -12.89
N SER A 67 -33.26 -4.67 -12.90
CA SER A 67 -32.57 -5.77 -13.60
C SER A 67 -32.39 -5.49 -15.09
N HIS A 68 -33.40 -4.89 -15.72
CA HIS A 68 -33.37 -4.54 -17.14
C HIS A 68 -32.42 -3.37 -17.44
N LEU A 69 -32.34 -2.38 -16.54
CA LEU A 69 -31.38 -1.27 -16.64
C LEU A 69 -29.94 -1.79 -16.55
N VAL A 70 -29.65 -2.61 -15.53
CA VAL A 70 -28.31 -3.20 -15.33
C VAL A 70 -27.94 -4.09 -16.51
N ALA A 71 -28.86 -4.93 -16.99
CA ALA A 71 -28.64 -5.78 -18.15
C ALA A 71 -28.39 -4.95 -19.43
N SER A 72 -29.00 -3.77 -19.55
CA SER A 72 -28.81 -2.85 -20.67
C SER A 72 -27.58 -1.93 -20.54
N GLY A 73 -26.76 -2.09 -19.49
CA GLY A 73 -25.52 -1.32 -19.32
C GLY A 73 -25.67 -0.01 -18.54
N TYR A 74 -26.75 0.16 -17.79
CA TYR A 74 -27.01 1.36 -16.99
C TYR A 74 -27.06 1.06 -15.49
N TRP A 75 -26.64 2.03 -14.68
CA TRP A 75 -26.68 1.96 -13.22
C TRP A 75 -27.49 3.13 -12.65
N PRO A 76 -28.55 2.91 -11.87
CA PRO A 76 -29.34 4.00 -11.32
C PRO A 76 -28.64 4.69 -10.16
N ALA A 77 -28.87 6.00 -10.05
CA ALA A 77 -28.38 6.83 -8.96
C ALA A 77 -29.42 7.07 -7.86
N THR A 78 -30.69 6.79 -8.15
CA THR A 78 -31.80 6.98 -7.21
C THR A 78 -32.69 5.74 -7.19
N PRO A 79 -33.37 5.42 -6.06
CA PRO A 79 -34.28 4.27 -5.98
C PRO A 79 -35.43 4.34 -6.98
N LYS A 80 -35.81 5.56 -7.38
CA LYS A 80 -36.84 5.81 -8.40
C LYS A 80 -36.30 5.75 -9.83
N HIS A 81 -35.01 5.50 -10.05
CA HIS A 81 -34.38 5.46 -11.38
C HIS A 81 -34.51 6.77 -12.18
N GLU A 82 -34.61 7.92 -11.49
CA GLU A 82 -34.77 9.23 -12.14
C GLU A 82 -33.46 9.71 -12.79
N THR A 83 -32.33 9.26 -12.26
CA THR A 83 -31.01 9.47 -12.86
C THR A 83 -30.34 8.12 -13.03
N VAL A 84 -29.80 7.87 -14.21
CA VAL A 84 -29.06 6.66 -14.56
C VAL A 84 -27.72 7.04 -15.19
N PHE A 85 -26.69 6.26 -14.87
CA PHE A 85 -25.35 6.40 -15.40
C PHE A 85 -25.05 5.26 -16.36
N GLU A 86 -24.32 5.52 -17.45
CA GLU A 86 -23.73 4.45 -18.24
C GLU A 86 -22.66 3.72 -17.40
N ILE A 87 -22.70 2.38 -17.34
CA ILE A 87 -21.67 1.60 -16.64
C ILE A 87 -20.27 1.87 -17.24
N GLY A 88 -20.19 2.12 -18.55
CA GLY A 88 -18.95 2.52 -19.23
C GLY A 88 -18.33 3.81 -18.65
N LEU A 89 -19.15 4.72 -18.13
CA LEU A 89 -18.68 5.93 -17.46
C LEU A 89 -17.92 5.60 -16.17
N PHE A 90 -18.46 4.70 -15.34
CA PHE A 90 -17.81 4.27 -14.10
C PHE A 90 -16.51 3.50 -14.35
N SER A 91 -16.50 2.61 -15.35
CA SER A 91 -15.27 1.93 -15.79
C SER A 91 -14.18 2.94 -16.19
N SER A 92 -14.56 3.99 -16.93
CA SER A 92 -13.65 5.05 -17.36
C SER A 92 -13.14 5.88 -16.17
N TYR A 93 -14.04 6.29 -15.27
CA TYR A 93 -13.69 7.02 -14.06
C TYR A 93 -12.77 6.22 -13.13
N GLY A 94 -13.05 4.93 -12.92
CA GLY A 94 -12.22 4.02 -12.13
C GLY A 94 -10.81 3.88 -12.71
N LYS A 95 -10.69 3.69 -14.02
CA LYS A 95 -9.38 3.64 -14.70
C LYS A 95 -8.63 4.97 -14.59
N LEU A 96 -9.31 6.10 -14.73
CA LEU A 96 -8.70 7.42 -14.52
C LEU A 96 -8.22 7.59 -13.08
N LYS A 97 -9.00 7.17 -12.09
CA LYS A 97 -8.62 7.17 -10.68
C LYS A 97 -7.40 6.30 -10.39
N LEU A 98 -7.29 5.12 -11.00
CA LEU A 98 -6.09 4.28 -10.88
C LEU A 98 -4.84 4.96 -11.47
N ARG A 99 -4.98 5.66 -12.61
CA ARG A 99 -3.83 6.33 -13.26
C ARG A 99 -3.46 7.64 -12.58
N ALA A 100 -4.46 8.41 -12.15
CA ALA A 100 -4.36 9.70 -11.50
C ALA A 100 -5.23 9.75 -10.22
N PRO A 101 -4.78 9.17 -9.10
CA PRO A 101 -5.56 9.11 -7.86
C PRO A 101 -5.97 10.49 -7.31
N GLY A 102 -5.20 11.53 -7.64
CA GLY A 102 -5.47 12.91 -7.25
C GLY A 102 -6.55 13.63 -8.07
N LEU A 103 -7.04 13.04 -9.17
CA LEU A 103 -8.11 13.63 -9.99
C LEU A 103 -9.36 13.83 -9.12
N SER A 104 -9.86 15.06 -9.00
CA SER A 104 -11.05 15.31 -8.20
C SER A 104 -12.31 14.83 -8.92
N ARG A 105 -13.32 14.40 -8.15
CA ARG A 105 -14.66 14.11 -8.66
C ARG A 105 -15.23 15.29 -9.45
N GLN A 106 -15.10 16.50 -8.90
CA GLN A 106 -15.62 17.72 -9.51
C GLN A 106 -14.96 18.02 -10.85
N ALA A 107 -13.64 17.82 -11.00
CA ALA A 107 -12.98 18.03 -12.29
C ALA A 107 -13.49 17.06 -13.36
N PHE A 108 -13.71 15.79 -13.00
CA PHE A 108 -14.28 14.82 -13.92
C PHE A 108 -15.71 15.17 -14.33
N LEU A 109 -16.55 15.58 -13.38
CA LEU A 109 -17.93 15.98 -13.67
C LEU A 109 -18.01 17.30 -14.43
N GLY A 110 -17.16 18.27 -14.13
CA GLY A 110 -17.06 19.52 -14.87
C GLY A 110 -16.72 19.27 -16.34
N MET A 111 -15.82 18.32 -16.63
CA MET A 111 -15.57 17.89 -18.02
C MET A 111 -16.83 17.31 -18.69
N LEU A 112 -17.67 16.54 -17.97
CA LEU A 112 -18.93 16.03 -18.52
C LEU A 112 -19.96 17.15 -18.72
N GLU A 113 -19.99 18.16 -17.85
CA GLU A 113 -20.83 19.35 -17.98
C GLU A 113 -20.40 20.20 -19.18
N ASP A 114 -19.09 20.41 -19.38
CA ASP A 114 -18.54 21.08 -20.57
C ASP A 114 -18.93 20.35 -21.86
N ARG A 115 -18.87 19.00 -21.86
CA ARG A 115 -19.34 18.19 -22.99
C ARG A 115 -20.85 18.33 -23.20
N THR A 116 -21.63 18.39 -22.11
CA THR A 116 -23.08 18.62 -22.17
C THR A 116 -23.37 19.93 -22.92
N LEU A 117 -22.69 21.01 -22.56
CA LEU A 117 -22.81 22.32 -23.22
C LEU A 117 -22.34 22.28 -24.68
N ALA A 118 -21.20 21.64 -24.97
CA ALA A 118 -20.65 21.54 -26.32
C ALA A 118 -21.61 20.83 -27.30
N PHE A 119 -22.48 19.95 -26.81
CA PHE A 119 -23.52 19.28 -27.60
C PHE A 119 -24.89 20.00 -27.54
N GLY A 120 -24.94 21.26 -27.10
CA GLY A 120 -26.16 22.07 -27.05
C GLY A 120 -27.16 21.65 -25.97
N ARG A 121 -26.74 20.90 -24.95
CA ARG A 121 -27.56 20.47 -23.80
C ARG A 121 -27.22 21.29 -22.56
N THR A 122 -28.04 21.22 -21.51
CA THR A 122 -27.87 22.03 -20.29
C THR A 122 -28.04 21.22 -19.00
N GLY A 123 -27.63 21.83 -17.88
CA GLY A 123 -27.85 21.35 -16.53
C GLY A 123 -26.63 20.70 -15.89
N SER A 124 -26.59 20.76 -14.55
CA SER A 124 -25.50 20.21 -13.74
C SER A 124 -25.70 18.73 -13.43
N ILE A 125 -24.59 18.09 -13.03
CA ILE A 125 -24.52 16.71 -12.58
C ILE A 125 -24.28 16.69 -11.06
N SER A 126 -25.15 16.01 -10.33
CA SER A 126 -24.98 15.84 -8.88
C SER A 126 -23.76 14.99 -8.57
N GLY A 127 -22.75 15.60 -7.94
CA GLY A 127 -21.54 14.90 -7.54
C GLY A 127 -21.79 13.83 -6.49
N ASP A 128 -22.72 14.04 -5.58
CA ASP A 128 -23.01 13.08 -4.52
C ASP A 128 -23.75 11.86 -5.06
N ALA A 129 -24.70 12.06 -5.98
CA ALA A 129 -25.36 10.98 -6.70
C ALA A 129 -24.35 10.14 -7.51
N PHE A 130 -23.42 10.80 -8.22
CA PHE A 130 -22.36 10.10 -8.96
C PHE A 130 -21.44 9.30 -8.02
N GLN A 131 -20.99 9.91 -6.92
CA GLN A 131 -20.06 9.26 -5.98
C GLN A 131 -20.68 8.04 -5.31
N LYS A 132 -21.95 8.14 -4.89
CA LYS A 132 -22.70 7.05 -4.29
C LYS A 132 -22.89 5.90 -5.30
N ALA A 133 -23.43 6.20 -6.47
CA ALA A 133 -23.66 5.22 -7.53
C ALA A 133 -22.36 4.54 -8.01
N PHE A 134 -21.26 5.30 -8.11
CA PHE A 134 -19.95 4.74 -8.45
C PHE A 134 -19.44 3.75 -7.40
N LEU A 135 -19.56 4.08 -6.11
CA LEU A 135 -19.10 3.19 -5.03
C LEU A 135 -19.99 1.96 -4.90
N GLU A 136 -21.30 2.09 -5.07
CA GLU A 136 -22.24 0.97 -5.12
C GLU A 136 -21.92 0.03 -6.28
N TRP A 137 -21.66 0.57 -7.47
CA TRP A 137 -21.25 -0.22 -8.63
C TRP A 137 -19.91 -0.92 -8.40
N GLN A 138 -18.93 -0.26 -7.79
CA GLN A 138 -17.65 -0.87 -7.42
C GLN A 138 -17.85 -2.00 -6.41
N TYR A 139 -18.72 -1.80 -5.42
CA TYR A 139 -19.02 -2.82 -4.41
C TYR A 139 -19.75 -4.03 -5.03
N ALA A 140 -20.73 -3.79 -5.89
CA ALA A 140 -21.40 -4.85 -6.63
C ALA A 140 -20.42 -5.63 -7.53
N THR A 141 -19.46 -4.93 -8.14
CA THR A 141 -18.40 -5.55 -8.94
C THR A 141 -17.47 -6.41 -8.07
N TYR A 142 -17.06 -5.91 -6.90
CA TYR A 142 -16.29 -6.68 -5.92
C TYR A 142 -17.02 -7.96 -5.48
N VAL A 143 -18.30 -7.84 -5.12
CA VAL A 143 -19.12 -9.00 -4.72
C VAL A 143 -19.23 -10.00 -5.87
N LYS A 144 -19.46 -9.53 -7.11
CA LYS A 144 -19.49 -10.37 -8.31
C LYS A 144 -18.21 -11.16 -8.51
N GLU A 145 -17.07 -10.49 -8.45
CA GLU A 145 -15.75 -11.11 -8.62
C GLU A 145 -15.48 -12.13 -7.48
N GLY A 146 -15.91 -11.82 -6.26
CA GLY A 146 -15.86 -12.74 -5.12
C GLY A 146 -16.59 -14.07 -5.37
N LEU A 147 -17.74 -14.04 -6.08
CA LEU A 147 -18.44 -15.28 -6.47
C LEU A 147 -17.62 -16.17 -7.41
N THR A 148 -16.69 -15.57 -8.16
CA THR A 148 -15.76 -16.29 -9.03
C THR A 148 -14.48 -16.75 -8.31
N GLY A 149 -14.46 -16.68 -6.97
CA GLY A 149 -13.33 -17.09 -6.14
C GLY A 149 -12.18 -16.07 -6.10
N GLU A 150 -12.40 -14.85 -6.60
CA GLU A 150 -11.40 -13.78 -6.52
C GLU A 150 -11.32 -13.21 -5.10
N ASN A 151 -10.09 -12.95 -4.66
CA ASN A 151 -9.84 -12.19 -3.44
C ASN A 151 -8.80 -11.11 -3.73
N ASP A 152 -9.28 -9.86 -3.83
CA ASP A 152 -8.47 -8.70 -4.19
C ASP A 152 -7.32 -8.40 -3.22
N PHE A 153 -7.35 -8.93 -2.00
CA PHE A 153 -6.35 -8.69 -0.96
C PHE A 153 -5.48 -9.91 -0.66
N LYS A 154 -5.56 -10.96 -1.49
CA LYS A 154 -4.75 -12.17 -1.37
C LYS A 154 -3.76 -12.30 -2.53
N CYS A 155 -2.47 -12.41 -2.22
CA CYS A 155 -1.44 -12.67 -3.24
C CYS A 155 -1.32 -14.17 -3.54
N HIS A 156 -1.43 -14.55 -4.82
CA HIS A 156 -1.33 -15.94 -5.29
C HIS A 156 0.08 -16.54 -5.12
N ALA A 157 1.13 -15.73 -5.24
CA ALA A 157 2.51 -16.17 -5.02
C ALA A 157 2.84 -16.35 -3.53
N CYS A 158 2.21 -15.56 -2.67
CA CYS A 158 2.43 -15.64 -1.23
C CYS A 158 1.59 -16.72 -0.55
N SER A 159 0.42 -17.07 -1.06
CA SER A 159 -0.48 -17.93 -0.30
C SER A 159 -0.05 -19.41 -0.38
N PRO A 160 -0.08 -20.17 0.73
CA PRO A 160 -0.54 -19.79 2.08
C PRO A 160 0.57 -19.24 3.02
N SER A 161 1.81 -19.09 2.53
CA SER A 161 2.97 -18.69 3.34
C SER A 161 3.69 -17.46 2.75
N MET A 162 3.39 -16.29 3.29
CA MET A 162 3.97 -15.01 2.91
C MET A 162 5.45 -14.95 3.31
N HIS A 163 6.33 -14.78 2.33
CA HIS A 163 7.76 -14.68 2.60
C HIS A 163 8.11 -13.39 3.37
N GLY A 164 7.51 -12.25 3.03
CA GLY A 164 7.73 -11.01 3.76
C GLY A 164 6.56 -10.04 3.65
N ILE A 165 6.29 -9.33 4.74
CA ILE A 165 5.26 -8.29 4.85
C ILE A 165 5.89 -7.01 5.38
N SER A 166 5.79 -5.93 4.60
CA SER A 166 6.19 -4.59 4.98
C SER A 166 5.02 -3.82 5.55
N VAL A 167 5.26 -3.13 6.68
CA VAL A 167 4.27 -2.28 7.33
C VAL A 167 4.84 -0.90 7.59
N ASP A 168 4.10 0.13 7.16
CA ASP A 168 4.47 1.53 7.34
C ASP A 168 3.24 2.47 7.35
N GLY A 169 3.43 3.64 7.98
CA GLY A 169 2.43 4.68 8.19
C GLY A 169 2.45 5.78 7.14
N ASN A 170 1.35 5.94 6.40
CA ASN A 170 1.18 7.02 5.43
C ASN A 170 0.46 8.23 6.02
N ARG A 171 1.24 9.18 6.53
CA ARG A 171 0.73 10.45 7.09
C ARG A 171 0.24 11.47 6.04
N LYS A 172 0.45 11.23 4.74
CA LYS A 172 -0.11 12.09 3.68
C LYS A 172 -1.59 11.81 3.42
N LEU A 173 -2.12 10.72 3.98
CA LEU A 173 -3.53 10.33 3.93
C LEU A 173 -4.33 10.83 5.14
N TYR A 174 -3.94 11.95 5.74
CA TYR A 174 -4.71 12.57 6.82
C TYR A 174 -6.10 13.04 6.32
N ARG A 175 -7.07 13.10 7.23
CA ARG A 175 -8.43 13.60 6.96
C ARG A 175 -8.77 14.77 7.89
N PHE A 176 -9.46 15.77 7.35
CA PHE A 176 -10.00 16.86 8.15
C PHE A 176 -11.30 16.45 8.83
N LYS A 177 -11.51 16.99 10.04
CA LYS A 177 -12.76 16.90 10.77
C LYS A 177 -13.85 17.62 9.99
N ASN A 178 -14.82 16.86 9.48
CA ASN A 178 -16.04 17.36 8.85
C ASN A 178 -17.26 16.93 9.67
N ALA A 179 -18.42 17.54 9.40
CA ALA A 179 -19.69 17.15 10.03
C ALA A 179 -19.94 15.65 9.82
N THR A 180 -20.37 14.97 10.87
CA THR A 180 -20.52 13.51 10.93
C THR A 180 -21.51 13.04 9.86
N SER A 181 -21.07 12.22 8.90
CA SER A 181 -21.99 11.38 8.14
C SER A 181 -22.26 10.12 8.95
N MET A 182 -23.53 9.78 9.19
CA MET A 182 -23.91 8.54 9.88
C MET A 182 -23.69 7.28 9.02
N ASP A 183 -23.33 7.45 7.75
CA ASP A 183 -23.18 6.34 6.81
C ASP A 183 -22.00 5.45 7.17
N LYS A 184 -22.24 4.14 7.17
CA LYS A 184 -21.19 3.12 7.20
C LYS A 184 -20.64 2.93 5.78
N GLY A 185 -19.32 2.77 5.66
CA GLY A 185 -18.70 2.48 4.36
C GLY A 185 -19.12 1.10 3.84
N LEU A 186 -19.30 0.99 2.52
CA LEU A 186 -19.65 -0.26 1.84
C LEU A 186 -18.54 -1.31 1.99
N PHE A 187 -17.29 -0.87 2.05
CA PHE A 187 -16.11 -1.75 2.10
C PHE A 187 -15.57 -1.95 3.51
N SER A 188 -16.43 -1.80 4.53
CA SER A 188 -16.03 -1.94 5.93
C SER A 188 -15.33 -3.29 6.18
N ASP A 189 -14.14 -3.23 6.78
CA ASP A 189 -13.31 -4.38 7.17
C ASP A 189 -12.77 -5.26 6.03
N ILE A 190 -12.98 -4.87 4.78
CA ILE A 190 -12.42 -5.60 3.62
C ILE A 190 -10.92 -5.34 3.50
N PHE A 191 -10.51 -4.08 3.59
CA PHE A 191 -9.10 -3.66 3.51
C PHE A 191 -8.70 -2.84 4.73
N ILE A 192 -9.46 -1.79 5.02
CA ILE A 192 -9.26 -0.94 6.20
C ILE A 192 -10.05 -1.55 7.35
N ALA A 193 -9.33 -1.91 8.43
CA ALA A 193 -9.92 -2.47 9.64
C ALA A 193 -10.89 -1.49 10.31
N LYS A 194 -11.86 -2.04 11.04
CA LYS A 194 -12.82 -1.24 11.82
C LYS A 194 -12.07 -0.48 12.92
N ASP A 195 -12.46 0.76 13.12
CA ASP A 195 -11.75 1.62 14.07
C ASP A 195 -11.98 1.18 15.52
N GLU A 196 -13.15 0.57 15.80
CA GLU A 196 -13.48 0.00 17.10
C GLU A 196 -12.51 -1.15 17.44
N ASP A 197 -12.26 -2.07 16.50
CA ASP A 197 -11.33 -3.19 16.68
C ASP A 197 -9.90 -2.69 16.91
N VAL A 198 -9.47 -1.68 16.15
CA VAL A 198 -8.14 -1.07 16.30
C VAL A 198 -8.02 -0.35 17.65
N SER A 199 -9.03 0.44 18.03
CA SER A 199 -9.02 1.14 19.32
C SER A 199 -9.01 0.18 20.51
N GLY A 200 -9.85 -0.86 20.47
CA GLY A 200 -9.90 -1.88 21.51
C GLY A 200 -8.57 -2.63 21.64
N PHE A 201 -7.92 -2.94 20.51
CA PHE A 201 -6.59 -3.54 20.50
C PHE A 201 -5.53 -2.62 21.11
N VAL A 202 -5.50 -1.35 20.71
CA VAL A 202 -4.56 -0.35 21.24
C VAL A 202 -4.76 -0.19 22.75
N ASP A 203 -6.00 -0.05 23.20
CA ASP A 203 -6.33 0.11 24.62
C ASP A 203 -5.95 -1.13 25.43
N HIS A 204 -6.15 -2.33 24.88
CA HIS A 204 -5.73 -3.60 25.49
C HIS A 204 -4.22 -3.68 25.67
N VAL A 205 -3.45 -3.40 24.60
CA VAL A 205 -1.97 -3.45 24.66
C VAL A 205 -1.45 -2.37 25.61
N HIS A 206 -1.97 -1.15 25.52
CA HIS A 206 -1.54 -0.03 26.36
C HIS A 206 -1.96 -0.19 27.83
N GLY A 207 -3.08 -0.86 28.10
CA GLY A 207 -3.52 -1.16 29.46
C GLY A 207 -2.66 -2.21 30.17
N LYS A 208 -2.09 -3.16 29.42
CA LYS A 208 -1.24 -4.23 29.96
C LYS A 208 0.26 -3.93 29.96
N HIS A 209 0.72 -3.08 29.03
CA HIS A 209 2.15 -2.81 28.84
C HIS A 209 2.56 -1.45 29.42
N ARG A 210 3.59 -1.42 30.27
CA ARG A 210 4.20 -0.17 30.74
C ARG A 210 5.07 0.43 29.65
N HIS A 211 4.67 1.58 29.14
CA HIS A 211 5.37 2.28 28.07
C HIS A 211 6.66 2.96 28.53
N ILE A 212 7.68 2.91 27.68
CA ILE A 212 8.94 3.65 27.85
C ILE A 212 8.85 4.97 27.08
N PRO A 213 8.87 6.13 27.75
CA PRO A 213 8.85 7.43 27.07
C PRO A 213 10.14 7.61 26.26
N GLY A 214 10.03 7.96 24.97
CA GLY A 214 11.21 8.19 24.13
C GLY A 214 10.90 8.69 22.73
N LYS A 215 11.92 9.17 22.00
CA LYS A 215 11.78 9.68 20.62
C LYS A 215 11.71 8.58 19.54
N GLY A 216 11.75 7.29 19.91
CA GLY A 216 11.73 6.16 18.97
C GLY A 216 12.98 6.01 18.09
N ALA A 217 13.94 6.93 18.15
CA ALA A 217 15.10 6.97 17.25
C ALA A 217 16.06 5.77 17.45
N CYS A 218 16.63 5.27 16.36
CA CYS A 218 17.78 4.36 16.41
C CYS A 218 19.05 5.18 16.70
N GLY A 219 19.82 4.78 17.72
CA GLY A 219 21.01 5.54 18.15
C GLY A 219 20.68 6.93 18.75
N SER A 220 21.61 7.88 18.57
CA SER A 220 21.45 9.28 18.97
C SER A 220 20.87 10.18 17.85
N SER A 221 20.33 9.58 16.80
CA SER A 221 19.80 10.31 15.64
C SER A 221 18.59 11.19 16.01
N SER A 222 18.54 12.40 15.46
CA SER A 222 17.50 13.41 15.73
C SER A 222 16.15 13.14 15.03
N PHE A 223 16.00 12.02 14.32
CA PHE A 223 14.83 11.74 13.48
C PHE A 223 13.73 11.03 14.27
N GLY A 224 12.52 11.58 14.20
CA GLY A 224 11.35 10.98 14.83
C GLY A 224 10.95 9.71 14.09
N ALA A 225 11.01 8.59 14.79
CA ALA A 225 10.45 7.30 14.38
C ALA A 225 9.09 7.08 15.08
N ALA A 226 8.43 5.98 14.75
CA ALA A 226 7.27 5.50 15.50
C ALA A 226 7.60 5.37 16.99
N LYS A 227 6.62 5.67 17.85
CA LYS A 227 6.78 5.72 19.31
C LYS A 227 5.93 4.64 19.97
N GLU A 228 6.15 4.38 21.26
CA GLU A 228 5.24 3.52 22.01
C GLU A 228 3.91 4.22 22.32
N VAL A 229 3.93 5.54 22.52
CA VAL A 229 2.75 6.35 22.80
C VAL A 229 2.84 7.68 22.05
N SER A 230 1.69 8.13 21.55
CA SER A 230 1.50 9.45 20.98
C SER A 230 0.19 10.05 21.48
N THR A 231 0.16 11.36 21.69
CA THR A 231 -1.09 12.09 21.95
C THR A 231 -1.77 12.42 20.63
N LYS A 232 -3.11 12.42 20.63
CA LYS A 232 -3.88 12.92 19.49
C LYS A 232 -3.57 14.41 19.32
N SER A 233 -3.27 14.85 18.09
CA SER A 233 -3.06 16.26 17.85
C SER A 233 -4.34 17.07 18.14
N SER A 234 -4.20 18.28 18.70
CA SER A 234 -5.31 19.23 18.91
C SER A 234 -5.81 19.89 17.61
N SER A 235 -5.47 19.29 16.47
CA SER A 235 -5.64 19.90 15.16
C SER A 235 -7.05 19.68 14.58
N LYS A 236 -7.37 20.37 13.48
CA LYS A 236 -8.60 20.14 12.69
C LYS A 236 -8.61 18.77 11.98
N ILE A 237 -7.67 17.89 12.29
CA ILE A 237 -7.48 16.57 11.69
C ILE A 237 -8.03 15.54 12.67
N ASP A 238 -8.91 14.67 12.20
CA ASP A 238 -9.45 13.57 13.01
C ASP A 238 -8.79 12.22 12.71
N GLU A 239 -8.24 12.03 11.51
CA GLU A 239 -7.36 10.92 11.12
C GLU A 239 -5.99 11.46 10.68
N GLU A 240 -4.91 11.07 11.35
CA GLU A 240 -3.55 11.54 11.08
C GLU A 240 -2.84 10.80 9.93
N GLY A 241 -3.41 9.72 9.44
CA GLY A 241 -2.84 8.90 8.37
C GLY A 241 -3.50 7.53 8.22
N LEU A 242 -2.86 6.67 7.43
CA LEU A 242 -3.25 5.27 7.22
C LEU A 242 -2.01 4.38 7.39
N GLU A 243 -2.07 3.39 8.27
CA GLU A 243 -1.03 2.36 8.38
C GLU A 243 -1.37 1.22 7.41
N ILE A 244 -0.38 0.70 6.68
CA ILE A 244 -0.62 -0.21 5.54
C ILE A 244 0.34 -1.40 5.61
N ALA A 245 -0.20 -2.61 5.41
CA ALA A 245 0.55 -3.85 5.24
C ALA A 245 0.58 -4.32 3.78
N VAL A 246 1.79 -4.60 3.28
CA VAL A 246 2.06 -4.93 1.88
C VAL A 246 2.99 -6.14 1.78
N CYS A 247 2.67 -7.13 0.95
CA CYS A 247 3.59 -8.24 0.72
C CYS A 247 4.77 -7.85 -0.18
N ARG A 248 5.81 -8.69 -0.23
CA ARG A 248 6.99 -8.45 -1.10
C ARG A 248 6.72 -8.36 -2.61
N HIS A 249 5.53 -8.73 -3.09
CA HIS A 249 5.10 -8.52 -4.47
C HIS A 249 4.42 -7.15 -4.69
N GLY A 250 4.30 -6.35 -3.64
CA GLY A 250 3.63 -5.05 -3.65
C GLY A 250 2.11 -5.16 -3.63
N VAL A 251 1.55 -6.24 -3.10
CA VAL A 251 0.09 -6.44 -2.92
C VAL A 251 -0.31 -5.93 -1.55
N LEU A 252 -1.29 -5.03 -1.52
CA LEU A 252 -1.95 -4.54 -0.30
C LEU A 252 -2.72 -5.69 0.36
N THR A 253 -2.55 -5.89 1.67
CA THR A 253 -3.18 -7.01 2.40
C THR A 253 -4.13 -6.53 3.49
N ALA A 254 -3.77 -5.48 4.22
CA ALA A 254 -4.58 -4.87 5.26
C ALA A 254 -4.13 -3.42 5.51
N ALA A 255 -5.01 -2.61 6.07
CA ALA A 255 -4.72 -1.26 6.53
C ALA A 255 -5.55 -0.89 7.76
N LEU A 256 -5.19 0.20 8.43
CA LEU A 256 -5.97 0.81 9.50
C LEU A 256 -5.84 2.33 9.49
N ASN A 257 -6.83 3.03 10.05
CA ASN A 257 -6.77 4.48 10.24
C ASN A 257 -5.94 4.82 11.49
N MET A 258 -5.07 5.83 11.35
CA MET A 258 -4.29 6.34 12.46
C MET A 258 -5.00 7.54 13.10
N PHE A 259 -5.42 7.44 14.36
CA PHE A 259 -6.11 8.53 15.09
C PHE A 259 -5.20 9.40 15.95
N ARG A 260 -3.92 9.03 16.00
CA ARG A 260 -2.80 9.69 16.66
C ARG A 260 -1.55 9.34 15.85
N GLY A 261 -0.44 10.03 16.10
CA GLY A 261 0.82 9.78 15.37
C GLY A 261 1.26 8.31 15.37
N GLU A 262 2.31 8.00 14.62
CA GLU A 262 2.84 6.63 14.45
C GLU A 262 3.18 6.00 15.82
N ILE A 263 2.37 5.02 16.23
CA ILE A 263 2.59 4.21 17.43
C ILE A 263 2.82 2.76 17.06
N PHE A 264 3.66 2.04 17.81
CA PHE A 264 3.97 0.63 17.52
C PHE A 264 2.75 -0.32 17.63
N ALA A 265 1.68 0.09 18.31
CA ALA A 265 0.45 -0.67 18.37
C ALA A 265 -0.24 -0.82 16.99
N TYR A 266 -0.04 0.13 16.06
CA TYR A 266 -0.58 0.03 14.70
C TYR A 266 0.08 -1.06 13.84
N PRO A 267 1.41 -1.07 13.65
CA PRO A 267 2.06 -2.17 12.94
C PRO A 267 1.88 -3.50 13.66
N LEU A 268 1.75 -3.51 14.99
CA LEU A 268 1.42 -4.71 15.77
C LEU A 268 0.03 -5.27 15.46
N PHE A 269 -0.98 -4.40 15.36
CA PHE A 269 -2.32 -4.82 14.95
C PHE A 269 -2.29 -5.44 13.55
N LEU A 270 -1.59 -4.82 12.60
CA LEU A 270 -1.49 -5.34 11.24
C LEU A 270 -0.68 -6.63 11.18
N GLN A 271 0.40 -6.76 11.96
CA GLN A 271 1.15 -8.02 12.07
C GLN A 271 0.24 -9.16 12.54
N ASN A 272 -0.61 -8.90 13.55
CA ASN A 272 -1.58 -9.86 14.07
C ASN A 272 -2.71 -10.18 13.08
N LYS A 273 -3.21 -9.17 12.35
CA LYS A 273 -4.26 -9.38 11.35
C LYS A 273 -3.75 -10.21 10.17
N VAL A 274 -2.51 -9.96 9.73
CA VAL A 274 -1.90 -10.67 8.60
C VAL A 274 -1.44 -12.08 9.00
N SER A 275 -0.99 -12.31 10.24
CA SER A 275 -0.68 -13.66 10.73
C SER A 275 -1.89 -14.60 10.72
N GLY A 276 -3.10 -14.05 10.91
CA GLY A 276 -4.35 -14.80 10.77
C GLY A 276 -4.68 -15.25 9.34
N GLN A 277 -4.02 -14.70 8.32
CA GLN A 277 -4.26 -15.04 6.91
C GLN A 277 -3.36 -16.18 6.40
N GLY A 278 -2.30 -16.51 7.14
CA GLY A 278 -1.32 -17.53 6.78
C GLY A 278 0.02 -17.30 7.47
N THR A 279 0.97 -18.20 7.23
CA THR A 279 2.32 -18.10 7.81
C THR A 279 3.06 -16.91 7.20
N VAL A 280 3.70 -16.09 8.02
CA VAL A 280 4.58 -15.01 7.56
C VAL A 280 6.00 -15.29 8.04
N THR A 281 6.98 -15.28 7.12
CA THR A 281 8.39 -15.53 7.48
C THR A 281 9.07 -14.26 8.00
N PHE A 282 8.98 -13.14 7.26
CA PHE A 282 9.62 -11.88 7.64
C PHE A 282 8.62 -10.74 7.88
N PHE A 283 8.82 -10.00 8.97
CA PHE A 283 8.13 -8.74 9.25
C PHE A 283 9.06 -7.57 8.98
N CYS A 284 8.77 -6.82 7.93
CA CYS A 284 9.61 -5.73 7.43
C CYS A 284 9.12 -4.38 7.97
N SER A 285 10.03 -3.59 8.56
CA SER A 285 9.74 -2.24 9.06
C SER A 285 11.00 -1.40 9.13
N ASP A 286 10.89 -0.10 8.88
CA ASP A 286 12.00 0.86 8.97
C ASP A 286 12.51 1.04 10.41
N VAL A 287 11.74 0.57 11.37
CA VAL A 287 12.03 0.67 12.80
C VAL A 287 12.07 -0.71 13.45
N ALA A 288 12.31 -1.78 12.67
CA ALA A 288 12.36 -3.16 13.15
C ALA A 288 13.26 -3.32 14.39
N CYS A 289 14.39 -2.62 14.46
CA CYS A 289 15.32 -2.66 15.60
C CYS A 289 14.74 -2.11 16.92
N ARG A 290 13.68 -1.29 16.86
CA ARG A 290 12.96 -0.74 18.03
C ARG A 290 11.64 -1.46 18.25
N TYR A 291 10.96 -1.78 17.16
CA TYR A 291 9.70 -2.50 17.17
C TYR A 291 9.85 -3.91 17.73
N TRP A 292 10.89 -4.66 17.35
CA TRP A 292 11.04 -6.06 17.78
C TRP A 292 11.27 -6.21 19.29
N PRO A 293 12.15 -5.43 19.95
CA PRO A 293 12.25 -5.44 21.41
C PRO A 293 10.95 -5.00 22.09
N TYR A 294 10.19 -4.08 21.50
CA TYR A 294 8.86 -3.71 21.99
C TYR A 294 7.90 -4.90 21.93
N LEU A 295 7.82 -5.60 20.78
CA LEU A 295 7.00 -6.79 20.62
C LEU A 295 7.36 -7.89 21.63
N GLN A 296 8.65 -8.12 21.90
CA GLN A 296 9.09 -9.08 22.92
C GLN A 296 8.55 -8.74 24.32
N ARG A 297 8.57 -7.45 24.70
CA ARG A 297 8.01 -7.00 25.99
C ARG A 297 6.49 -7.05 26.01
N VAL A 298 5.81 -6.79 24.90
CA VAL A 298 4.35 -6.91 24.83
C VAL A 298 3.94 -8.38 24.90
N ALA A 299 4.61 -9.27 24.18
CA ALA A 299 4.33 -10.70 24.17
C ALA A 299 4.56 -11.39 25.53
N SER A 300 5.38 -10.82 26.43
CA SER A 300 5.55 -11.36 27.78
C SER A 300 4.34 -11.07 28.69
N VAL A 301 3.59 -9.99 28.42
CA VAL A 301 2.38 -9.60 29.18
C VAL A 301 1.07 -9.91 28.45
N CYS A 302 1.13 -10.14 27.14
CA CYS A 302 0.03 -10.54 26.26
C CYS A 302 0.36 -11.87 25.57
N PRO A 303 0.19 -13.02 26.25
CA PRO A 303 0.55 -14.35 25.72
C PRO A 303 -0.11 -14.69 24.38
N GLU A 304 -1.32 -14.16 24.12
CA GLU A 304 -2.05 -14.30 22.87
C GLU A 304 -1.26 -13.76 21.66
N LEU A 305 -0.36 -12.79 21.87
CA LEU A 305 0.50 -12.20 20.84
C LEU A 305 1.86 -12.91 20.69
N LYS A 306 2.15 -13.92 21.53
CA LYS A 306 3.45 -14.61 21.52
C LYS A 306 3.74 -15.29 20.19
N HIS A 307 2.72 -15.73 19.46
CA HIS A 307 2.86 -16.36 18.15
C HIS A 307 3.50 -15.41 17.11
N LEU A 308 3.38 -14.09 17.27
CA LEU A 308 3.99 -13.10 16.37
C LEU A 308 5.53 -13.10 16.43
N LEU A 309 6.11 -13.57 17.54
CA LEU A 309 7.56 -13.76 17.67
C LEU A 309 8.10 -14.90 16.81
N GLY A 310 7.23 -15.70 16.19
CA GLY A 310 7.62 -16.71 15.21
C GLY A 310 8.06 -16.15 13.86
N MET A 311 7.78 -14.87 13.57
CA MET A 311 8.31 -14.20 12.37
C MET A 311 9.74 -13.71 12.63
N HIS A 312 10.50 -13.45 11.57
CA HIS A 312 11.81 -12.82 11.66
C HIS A 312 11.71 -11.30 11.39
N PRO A 313 12.32 -10.46 12.23
CA PRO A 313 12.37 -9.02 12.00
C PRO A 313 13.28 -8.69 10.82
N LEU A 314 12.83 -7.81 9.93
CA LEU A 314 13.61 -7.35 8.78
C LEU A 314 13.59 -5.81 8.75
N LEU A 315 14.76 -5.20 8.92
CA LEU A 315 14.95 -3.78 8.66
C LEU A 315 15.09 -3.58 7.16
N SER A 316 14.28 -2.68 6.60
CA SER A 316 14.28 -2.43 5.16
C SER A 316 15.68 -2.06 4.65
N VAL A 317 16.11 -2.63 3.52
CA VAL A 317 17.49 -2.56 3.03
C VAL A 317 17.92 -1.12 2.74
N MET A 318 17.04 -0.29 2.19
CA MET A 318 17.36 1.13 1.93
C MET A 318 17.40 1.93 3.22
N HIS A 319 16.44 1.70 4.13
CA HIS A 319 16.40 2.39 5.41
C HIS A 319 17.55 1.98 6.34
N ALA A 320 18.03 0.74 6.27
CA ALA A 320 19.15 0.25 7.08
C ALA A 320 20.43 1.08 6.90
N LYS A 321 20.65 1.64 5.71
CA LYS A 321 21.80 2.53 5.44
C LYS A 321 21.77 3.84 6.22
N ALA A 322 20.61 4.24 6.74
CA ALA A 322 20.47 5.39 7.60
C ALA A 322 20.56 5.05 9.10
N HIS A 323 20.73 3.77 9.44
CA HIS A 323 20.93 3.31 10.80
C HIS A 323 22.44 3.16 11.07
N GLU A 324 22.78 2.95 12.33
CA GLU A 324 24.14 2.56 12.71
C GLU A 324 24.52 1.26 11.99
N TRP A 325 25.79 1.13 11.59
CA TRP A 325 26.25 -0.03 10.82
C TRP A 325 26.00 -1.37 11.54
N THR A 326 26.09 -1.39 12.87
CA THR A 326 25.72 -2.56 13.70
C THR A 326 24.24 -2.94 13.52
N CYS A 327 23.36 -1.95 13.38
CA CYS A 327 21.95 -2.17 13.09
C CYS A 327 21.74 -2.70 11.66
N GLU A 328 22.51 -2.21 10.68
CA GLU A 328 22.50 -2.73 9.32
C GLU A 328 22.93 -4.20 9.29
N VAL A 329 24.06 -4.55 9.90
CA VAL A 329 24.55 -5.94 9.96
C VAL A 329 23.54 -6.86 10.65
N LYS A 330 22.97 -6.42 11.77
CA LYS A 330 22.06 -7.25 12.58
C LYS A 330 20.66 -7.38 12.00
N TRP A 331 20.06 -6.31 11.49
CA TRP A 331 18.64 -6.29 11.17
C TRP A 331 18.34 -6.18 9.67
N SER A 332 19.28 -5.76 8.83
CA SER A 332 19.02 -5.58 7.39
C SER A 332 18.66 -6.90 6.72
N GLY A 333 17.62 -6.87 5.87
CA GLY A 333 17.26 -8.03 5.03
C GLY A 333 18.43 -8.55 4.18
N ARG A 334 19.40 -7.68 3.83
CA ARG A 334 20.60 -8.08 3.08
C ARG A 334 21.48 -9.08 3.85
N ASN A 335 21.39 -9.08 5.17
CA ASN A 335 22.28 -9.86 6.04
C ASN A 335 21.54 -10.99 6.78
N GLN A 336 20.22 -11.06 6.64
CA GLN A 336 19.36 -12.02 7.34
C GLN A 336 19.21 -13.33 6.56
N PRO A 337 19.64 -14.49 7.12
CA PRO A 337 19.45 -15.79 6.50
C PRO A 337 18.00 -16.07 6.13
N GLY A 338 17.77 -16.60 4.93
CA GLY A 338 16.45 -16.88 4.38
C GLY A 338 15.70 -15.67 3.83
N ALA A 339 16.18 -14.43 3.99
CA ALA A 339 15.47 -13.25 3.49
C ALA A 339 15.43 -13.18 1.95
N GLY A 340 16.38 -13.84 1.27
CA GLY A 340 16.59 -13.67 -0.17
C GLY A 340 16.90 -12.22 -0.52
N LEU A 341 16.39 -11.75 -1.66
CA LEU A 341 16.44 -10.35 -2.08
C LEU A 341 15.20 -9.56 -1.66
N THR A 342 14.62 -9.89 -0.49
CA THR A 342 13.51 -9.11 0.07
C THR A 342 14.04 -7.78 0.57
N ILE A 343 13.49 -6.69 0.03
CA ILE A 343 14.02 -5.35 0.26
C ILE A 343 13.30 -4.70 1.45
N GLY A 344 11.98 -4.86 1.55
CA GLY A 344 11.16 -4.22 2.59
C GLY A 344 10.56 -2.88 2.18
N GLU A 345 10.84 -2.39 0.97
CA GLU A 345 10.43 -1.06 0.45
C GLU A 345 9.11 -1.09 -0.36
N GLU A 346 8.42 -2.22 -0.40
CA GLU A 346 7.20 -2.38 -1.19
C GLU A 346 6.07 -1.49 -0.68
N VAL A 347 6.00 -1.29 0.64
CA VAL A 347 5.04 -0.38 1.28
C VAL A 347 5.28 1.07 0.88
N GLU A 348 6.53 1.49 0.69
CA GLU A 348 6.86 2.86 0.28
C GLU A 348 6.41 3.17 -1.15
N GLN A 349 6.48 2.18 -2.06
CA GLN A 349 5.94 2.33 -3.42
C GLN A 349 4.41 2.50 -3.41
N VAL A 350 3.74 1.74 -2.54
CA VAL A 350 2.29 1.85 -2.33
C VAL A 350 1.94 3.17 -1.68
N ASN A 351 2.69 3.61 -0.68
CA ASN A 351 2.51 4.88 0.00
C ASN A 351 2.69 6.04 -0.99
N ALA A 352 3.70 6.00 -1.86
CA ALA A 352 3.87 6.99 -2.93
C ALA A 352 2.65 7.04 -3.86
N TYR A 353 2.06 5.90 -4.20
CA TYR A 353 0.86 5.83 -5.03
C TYR A 353 -0.38 6.40 -4.33
N LEU A 354 -0.71 5.90 -3.13
CA LEU A 354 -1.91 6.29 -2.39
C LEU A 354 -1.84 7.73 -1.89
N SER A 355 -0.65 8.24 -1.56
CA SER A 355 -0.45 9.64 -1.15
C SER A 355 -1.03 10.63 -2.16
N ARG A 356 -1.06 10.29 -3.45
CA ARG A 356 -1.65 11.13 -4.50
C ARG A 356 -3.16 11.28 -4.33
N ALA A 357 -3.84 10.29 -3.75
CA ALA A 357 -5.26 10.37 -3.42
C ALA A 357 -5.54 11.28 -2.22
N GLY A 358 -4.53 11.57 -1.38
CA GLY A 358 -4.67 12.43 -0.20
C GLY A 358 -5.27 13.81 -0.51
N VAL A 359 -4.99 14.36 -1.70
CA VAL A 359 -5.52 15.68 -2.12
C VAL A 359 -7.05 15.71 -2.22
N CYS A 360 -7.68 14.61 -2.65
CA CYS A 360 -9.13 14.52 -2.81
C CYS A 360 -9.82 13.84 -1.63
N THR A 361 -9.15 12.89 -0.97
CA THR A 361 -9.73 12.10 0.13
C THR A 361 -9.77 12.83 1.47
N LYS A 362 -8.88 13.81 1.71
CA LYS A 362 -8.80 14.54 2.99
C LYS A 362 -10.05 15.34 3.37
N TYR A 363 -10.91 15.65 2.40
CA TYR A 363 -12.17 16.37 2.61
C TYR A 363 -13.42 15.47 2.51
N MET A 364 -13.24 14.20 2.14
CA MET A 364 -14.35 13.25 2.07
C MET A 364 -14.88 12.96 3.48
N SER A 365 -16.12 12.47 3.56
CA SER A 365 -16.58 11.82 4.79
C SER A 365 -15.72 10.58 5.08
N LYS A 366 -15.73 10.12 6.32
CA LYS A 366 -14.97 8.95 6.75
C LYS A 366 -15.32 7.69 5.94
N ALA A 367 -16.60 7.42 5.77
CA ALA A 367 -17.09 6.27 5.01
C ALA A 367 -16.65 6.33 3.54
N THR A 368 -16.93 7.45 2.87
CA THR A 368 -16.55 7.63 1.46
C THR A 368 -15.04 7.60 1.26
N ARG A 369 -14.25 8.14 2.21
CA ARG A 369 -12.78 8.05 2.18
C ARG A 369 -12.33 6.59 2.23
N ASN A 370 -12.83 5.82 3.19
CA ASN A 370 -12.41 4.43 3.37
C ASN A 370 -12.79 3.57 2.16
N ASP A 371 -13.99 3.78 1.61
CA ASP A 371 -14.46 3.08 0.41
C ASP A 371 -13.60 3.45 -0.80
N MET A 372 -13.34 4.75 -1.04
CA MET A 372 -12.49 5.20 -2.16
C MET A 372 -11.05 4.67 -2.04
N LEU A 373 -10.46 4.67 -0.85
CA LEU A 373 -9.12 4.11 -0.62
C LEU A 373 -9.10 2.59 -0.84
N THR A 374 -10.17 1.89 -0.45
CA THR A 374 -10.31 0.44 -0.68
C THR A 374 -10.44 0.13 -2.17
N VAL A 375 -11.25 0.89 -2.92
CA VAL A 375 -11.34 0.76 -4.39
C VAL A 375 -9.97 0.98 -5.06
N LEU A 376 -9.23 2.02 -4.65
CA LEU A 376 -7.89 2.27 -5.17
C LEU A 376 -6.89 1.15 -4.84
N ALA A 377 -7.04 0.52 -3.67
CA ALA A 377 -6.24 -0.60 -3.23
C ALA A 377 -6.54 -1.88 -4.04
N MET A 378 -7.82 -2.18 -4.26
CA MET A 378 -8.26 -3.30 -5.11
C MET A 378 -7.71 -3.15 -6.53
N GLU A 379 -7.87 -1.99 -7.15
CA GLU A 379 -7.38 -1.73 -8.51
C GLU A 379 -5.85 -1.80 -8.62
N TRP A 380 -5.14 -1.34 -7.58
CA TRP A 380 -3.69 -1.52 -7.48
C TRP A 380 -3.32 -3.02 -7.45
N ASN A 381 -4.00 -3.80 -6.62
CA ASN A 381 -3.77 -5.23 -6.46
C ASN A 381 -4.10 -6.02 -7.74
N LYS A 382 -5.24 -5.75 -8.38
CA LYS A 382 -5.61 -6.35 -9.68
C LYS A 382 -4.53 -6.10 -10.73
N ARG A 383 -3.97 -4.88 -10.78
CA ARG A 383 -2.86 -4.55 -11.68
C ARG A 383 -1.58 -5.32 -11.34
N LYS A 384 -1.29 -5.54 -10.05
CA LYS A 384 -0.15 -6.35 -9.61
C LYS A 384 -0.34 -7.82 -9.99
N MET A 385 -1.52 -8.38 -9.74
CA MET A 385 -1.86 -9.77 -10.09
C MET A 385 -1.81 -10.03 -11.58
N LYS A 386 -2.29 -9.11 -12.42
CA LYS A 386 -2.23 -9.23 -13.89
C LYS A 386 -0.81 -9.26 -14.47
N ASN A 387 0.20 -8.84 -13.71
CA ASN A 387 1.59 -8.82 -14.17
C ASN A 387 2.49 -9.74 -13.32
N LEU A 388 1.93 -10.55 -12.43
CA LEU A 388 2.69 -11.31 -11.44
C LEU A 388 3.56 -12.36 -12.11
N GLU A 389 3.05 -13.08 -13.10
CA GLU A 389 3.77 -14.10 -13.85
C GLU A 389 4.98 -13.53 -14.59
N LYS A 390 4.81 -12.36 -15.23
CA LYS A 390 5.90 -11.65 -15.91
C LYS A 390 6.93 -11.14 -14.91
N TYR A 391 6.47 -10.60 -13.80
CA TYR A 391 7.33 -10.10 -12.72
C TYR A 391 8.21 -11.22 -12.16
N LEU A 392 7.63 -12.37 -11.80
CA LEU A 392 8.36 -13.50 -11.22
C LEU A 392 9.37 -14.07 -12.22
N ALA A 393 8.98 -14.30 -13.47
CA ALA A 393 9.88 -14.82 -14.49
C ALA A 393 11.06 -13.88 -14.78
N GLN A 394 10.80 -12.58 -14.92
CA GLN A 394 11.86 -11.58 -15.12
C GLN A 394 12.79 -11.48 -13.92
N ARG A 395 12.23 -11.54 -12.70
CA ARG A 395 13.01 -11.52 -11.46
C ARG A 395 13.90 -12.75 -11.36
N HIS A 396 13.40 -13.94 -11.69
CA HIS A 396 14.18 -15.18 -11.73
C HIS A 396 15.37 -15.09 -12.70
N VAL A 397 15.12 -14.71 -13.96
CA VAL A 397 16.19 -14.57 -14.96
C VAL A 397 17.26 -13.56 -14.53
N LYS A 398 16.86 -12.44 -13.92
CA LYS A 398 17.80 -11.44 -13.39
C LYS A 398 18.61 -11.99 -12.22
N THR A 399 17.96 -12.73 -11.30
CA THR A 399 18.62 -13.35 -10.15
C THR A 399 19.66 -14.37 -10.60
N THR A 400 19.32 -15.31 -11.49
CA THR A 400 20.26 -16.34 -11.98
C THR A 400 21.48 -15.72 -12.66
N LYS A 401 21.29 -14.72 -13.53
CA LYS A 401 22.43 -13.98 -14.13
C LYS A 401 23.30 -13.31 -13.08
N ARG A 402 22.69 -12.68 -12.08
CA ARG A 402 23.42 -12.02 -11.02
C ARG A 402 24.17 -13.01 -10.12
N ILE A 403 23.64 -14.22 -9.91
CA ILE A 403 24.38 -15.30 -9.23
C ILE A 403 25.66 -15.63 -10.02
N GLU A 404 25.58 -15.80 -11.33
CA GLU A 404 26.75 -16.09 -12.17
C GLU A 404 27.81 -14.97 -12.10
N GLU A 405 27.37 -13.71 -12.14
CA GLU A 405 28.24 -12.54 -12.00
C GLU A 405 28.91 -12.48 -10.62
N GLU A 406 28.15 -12.62 -9.54
CA GLU A 406 28.69 -12.52 -8.19
C GLU A 406 29.54 -13.73 -7.79
N CYS A 407 29.32 -14.91 -8.39
CA CYS A 407 30.23 -16.05 -8.29
C CYS A 407 31.59 -15.71 -8.90
N LYS A 408 31.63 -15.07 -10.08
CA LYS A 408 32.89 -14.62 -10.70
C LYS A 408 33.59 -13.56 -9.86
N ASN A 409 32.83 -12.61 -9.30
CA ASN A 409 33.37 -11.59 -8.40
C ASN A 409 33.98 -12.21 -7.14
N LEU A 410 33.36 -13.26 -6.58
CA LEU A 410 33.90 -13.97 -5.43
C LEU A 410 35.23 -14.68 -5.77
N GLU A 411 35.32 -15.36 -6.92
CA GLU A 411 36.57 -15.98 -7.35
C GLU A 411 37.68 -14.95 -7.61
N GLN A 412 37.35 -13.80 -8.19
CA GLN A 412 38.28 -12.69 -8.35
C GLN A 412 38.77 -12.16 -6.99
N MET A 413 37.87 -12.00 -6.02
CA MET A 413 38.21 -11.56 -4.66
C MET A 413 39.15 -12.55 -3.97
N LYS A 414 38.87 -13.86 -4.09
CA LYS A 414 39.75 -14.93 -3.56
C LYS A 414 41.16 -14.84 -4.16
N ALA A 415 41.25 -14.69 -5.48
CA ALA A 415 42.52 -14.56 -6.18
C ALA A 415 43.30 -13.29 -5.76
N GLN A 416 42.62 -12.14 -5.63
CA GLN A 416 43.24 -10.87 -5.25
C GLN A 416 43.76 -10.87 -3.80
N LEU A 417 43.02 -11.50 -2.89
CA LEU A 417 43.37 -11.55 -1.48
C LEU A 417 44.29 -12.75 -1.13
N GLY A 418 44.46 -13.69 -2.05
CA GLY A 418 45.25 -14.91 -1.82
C GLY A 418 44.64 -15.81 -0.75
N VAL A 419 43.32 -15.81 -0.59
CA VAL A 419 42.60 -16.59 0.43
C VAL A 419 41.57 -17.51 -0.22
N ASP A 420 41.24 -18.60 0.48
CA ASP A 420 40.17 -19.49 0.07
C ASP A 420 38.78 -18.99 0.49
N GLU A 421 37.73 -19.66 0.03
CA GLU A 421 36.36 -19.30 0.39
C GLU A 421 36.07 -19.54 1.89
N HIS A 422 36.72 -20.54 2.49
CA HIS A 422 36.57 -20.84 3.91
C HIS A 422 36.97 -19.64 4.78
N THR A 423 38.14 -19.07 4.52
CA THR A 423 38.65 -17.88 5.19
C THR A 423 37.72 -16.68 5.01
N LEU A 424 37.17 -16.44 3.81
CA LEU A 424 36.21 -15.36 3.57
C LEU A 424 34.92 -15.55 4.38
N ARG A 425 34.43 -16.79 4.50
CA ARG A 425 33.25 -17.12 5.31
C ARG A 425 33.52 -16.97 6.81
N GLU A 426 34.70 -17.34 7.29
CA GLU A 426 35.11 -17.07 8.66
C GLU A 426 35.16 -15.57 8.95
N TRP A 427 35.69 -14.76 8.01
CA TRP A 427 35.68 -13.31 8.15
C TRP A 427 34.27 -12.73 8.20
N ALA A 428 33.36 -13.23 7.36
CA ALA A 428 31.95 -12.83 7.40
C ALA A 428 31.29 -13.18 8.74
N LYS A 429 31.57 -14.38 9.27
CA LYS A 429 31.08 -14.82 10.58
C LYS A 429 31.61 -13.95 11.72
N HIS A 430 32.91 -13.62 11.69
CA HIS A 430 33.52 -12.72 12.66
C HIS A 430 32.85 -11.33 12.67
N VAL A 431 32.46 -10.78 11.50
CA VAL A 431 31.70 -9.52 11.43
C VAL A 431 30.34 -9.64 12.14
N GLN A 432 29.62 -10.75 11.94
CA GLN A 432 28.32 -10.97 12.58
C GLN A 432 28.43 -11.15 14.11
N GLU A 433 29.43 -11.90 14.57
CA GLU A 433 29.69 -12.12 16.00
C GLU A 433 30.12 -10.82 16.69
N TRP A 434 31.01 -10.06 16.06
CA TRP A 434 31.48 -8.76 16.56
C TRP A 434 30.32 -7.79 16.80
N VAL A 435 29.36 -7.69 15.88
CA VAL A 435 28.16 -6.84 16.05
C VAL A 435 27.30 -7.27 17.24
N SER A 436 27.24 -8.57 17.53
CA SER A 436 26.46 -9.09 18.65
C SER A 436 27.06 -8.71 20.00
N VAL A 437 28.38 -8.50 20.08
CA VAL A 437 29.10 -8.12 21.31
C VAL A 437 29.18 -6.60 21.48
N MET A 438 29.38 -5.83 20.40
CA MET A 438 29.63 -4.38 20.49
C MET A 438 28.38 -3.51 20.74
N ALA A 439 27.18 -4.03 20.50
CA ALA A 439 25.94 -3.26 20.67
C ALA A 439 25.76 -2.68 22.09
N ASP A 440 26.37 -3.31 23.10
CA ASP A 440 26.19 -2.94 24.52
C ASP A 440 27.32 -2.07 25.11
N ASN A 441 28.52 -2.03 24.51
CA ASN A 441 29.73 -1.46 25.14
C ASN A 441 30.16 -0.06 24.65
N ARG A 442 29.47 0.56 23.68
CA ARG A 442 29.87 1.89 23.16
C ARG A 442 29.56 3.04 24.12
N SER A 443 30.51 3.98 24.23
CA SER A 443 30.37 5.16 25.07
C SER A 443 29.27 6.12 24.56
N CYS A 444 28.76 6.98 25.44
CA CYS A 444 27.75 7.98 25.08
C CYS A 444 28.27 8.96 24.02
N LEU A 445 29.57 9.27 24.05
CA LEU A 445 30.21 10.18 23.11
C LEU A 445 30.33 9.57 21.71
N GLU A 446 30.77 8.32 21.59
CA GLU A 446 30.83 7.57 20.33
C GLU A 446 29.45 7.48 19.67
N LYS A 447 28.44 7.07 20.45
CA LYS A 447 27.04 7.00 20.00
C LYS A 447 26.56 8.36 19.49
N LYS A 448 26.95 9.46 20.14
CA LYS A 448 26.61 10.83 19.73
C LYS A 448 27.27 11.23 18.41
N ILE A 449 28.56 10.92 18.23
CA ILE A 449 29.30 11.24 17.01
C ILE A 449 28.71 10.50 15.81
N GLN A 450 28.48 9.19 15.93
CA GLN A 450 27.90 8.39 14.83
C GLN A 450 26.50 8.88 14.45
N GLY A 451 25.62 9.15 15.43
CA GLY A 451 24.28 9.62 15.14
C GLY A 451 24.24 11.02 14.51
N LEU A 452 25.15 11.92 14.90
CA LEU A 452 25.30 13.23 14.25
C LEU A 452 25.82 13.10 12.81
N HIS A 453 26.81 12.24 12.57
CA HIS A 453 27.32 11.96 11.22
C HIS A 453 26.22 11.44 10.29
N LEU A 454 25.48 10.42 10.70
CA LEU A 454 24.36 9.86 9.93
C LEU A 454 23.26 10.90 9.69
N SER A 455 22.94 11.68 10.73
CA SER A 455 21.91 12.73 10.63
C SER A 455 22.28 13.79 9.60
N LEU A 456 23.52 14.26 9.64
CA LEU A 456 24.04 15.27 8.71
C LEU A 456 24.02 14.77 7.27
N ARG A 457 24.52 13.55 7.00
CA ARG A 457 24.51 12.99 5.64
C ARG A 457 23.09 12.92 5.08
N ARG A 458 22.12 12.46 5.87
CA ARG A 458 20.72 12.38 5.42
C ARG A 458 20.11 13.77 5.19
N ARG A 459 20.38 14.76 6.04
CA ARG A 459 19.90 16.14 5.82
C ARG A 459 20.53 16.79 4.60
N HIS A 460 21.81 16.55 4.33
CA HIS A 460 22.47 16.99 3.11
C HIS A 460 21.75 16.39 1.89
N TYR A 461 21.54 15.08 1.87
CA TYR A 461 20.80 14.41 0.82
C TYR A 461 19.40 15.03 0.60
N ASP A 462 18.62 15.19 1.67
CA ASP A 462 17.26 15.75 1.59
C ASP A 462 17.27 17.21 1.08
N LEU A 463 18.25 18.03 1.47
CA LEU A 463 18.37 19.42 1.04
C LEU A 463 18.54 19.55 -0.49
N TYR A 464 19.30 18.65 -1.11
CA TYR A 464 19.58 18.69 -2.54
C TYR A 464 18.57 17.91 -3.37
N HIS A 465 17.99 16.84 -2.82
CA HIS A 465 17.18 15.90 -3.61
C HIS A 465 15.68 15.87 -3.26
N LYS A 466 15.26 16.31 -2.07
CA LYS A 466 13.84 16.21 -1.66
C LYS A 466 13.16 17.55 -1.41
N LEU A 467 13.89 18.57 -1.00
CA LEU A 467 13.30 19.85 -0.60
C LEU A 467 13.14 20.81 -1.78
N ASP A 468 11.89 21.07 -2.13
CA ASP A 468 11.45 21.98 -3.19
C ASP A 468 11.26 23.43 -2.70
N SER A 469 10.71 23.62 -1.51
CA SER A 469 10.37 24.93 -0.96
C SER A 469 11.57 25.68 -0.38
N SER A 470 11.74 26.96 -0.74
CA SER A 470 12.75 27.85 -0.18
C SER A 470 12.72 27.91 1.35
N LYS A 471 11.52 28.00 1.96
CA LYS A 471 11.34 28.00 3.42
C LYS A 471 11.83 26.69 4.06
N LYS A 472 11.52 25.54 3.46
CA LYS A 472 11.97 24.23 3.96
C LYS A 472 13.48 24.07 3.82
N ARG A 473 14.05 24.46 2.67
CA ARG A 473 15.50 24.45 2.42
C ARG A 473 16.27 25.34 3.40
N HIS A 474 15.75 26.53 3.71
CA HIS A 474 16.36 27.41 4.72
C HIS A 474 16.38 26.77 6.12
N ARG A 475 15.26 26.17 6.55
CA ARG A 475 15.20 25.43 7.82
C ARG A 475 16.19 24.26 7.86
N ALA A 476 16.29 23.50 6.78
CA ALA A 476 17.24 22.39 6.66
C ALA A 476 18.69 22.86 6.75
N ARG A 477 19.07 23.94 6.03
CA ARG A 477 20.42 24.55 6.14
C ARG A 477 20.73 25.04 7.55
N LYS A 478 19.75 25.59 8.28
CA LYS A 478 19.93 25.99 9.68
C LYS A 478 20.18 24.77 10.58
N ALA A 479 19.42 23.69 10.40
CA ALA A 479 19.62 22.45 11.13
C ALA A 479 20.99 21.81 10.83
N ILE A 480 21.39 21.74 9.56
CA ILE A 480 22.71 21.23 9.14
C ILE A 480 23.84 22.01 9.83
N ARG A 481 23.81 23.35 9.81
CA ARG A 481 24.83 24.17 10.49
C ARG A 481 24.89 23.87 11.99
N SER A 482 23.74 23.76 12.64
CA SER A 482 23.66 23.47 14.09
C SER A 482 24.19 22.07 14.44
N GLU A 483 23.87 21.06 13.63
CA GLU A 483 24.35 19.69 13.86
C GLU A 483 25.83 19.54 13.51
N LYS A 484 26.32 20.21 12.47
CA LYS A 484 27.75 20.22 12.12
C LYS A 484 28.59 20.81 13.25
N ALA A 485 28.18 21.95 13.82
CA ALA A 485 28.84 22.53 14.98
C ALA A 485 28.81 21.59 16.21
N SER A 486 27.72 20.83 16.37
CA SER A 486 27.60 19.83 17.44
C SER A 486 28.52 18.62 17.20
N LEU A 487 28.71 18.22 15.94
CA LEU A 487 29.62 17.15 15.53
C LEU A 487 31.07 17.55 15.75
N GLU A 488 31.47 18.76 15.31
CA GLU A 488 32.81 19.32 15.52
C GLU A 488 33.17 19.35 17.01
N LYS A 489 32.24 19.80 17.86
CA LYS A 489 32.44 19.78 19.32
C LYS A 489 32.61 18.37 19.87
N ALA A 490 31.85 17.40 19.36
CA ALA A 490 31.94 16.01 19.81
C ALA A 490 33.24 15.34 19.36
N ILE A 491 33.67 15.59 18.12
CA ILE A 491 34.98 15.16 17.58
C ILE A 491 36.12 15.74 18.42
N GLY A 492 36.07 17.04 18.73
CA GLY A 492 37.09 17.66 19.59
C GLY A 492 37.19 17.02 20.97
N ALA A 493 36.04 16.74 21.60
CA ALA A 493 36.01 16.05 22.89
C ALA A 493 36.57 14.60 22.81
N TYR A 494 36.27 13.89 21.72
CA TYR A 494 36.78 12.53 21.50
C TYR A 494 38.29 12.54 21.27
N ASN A 495 38.79 13.43 20.42
CA ASN A 495 40.23 13.54 20.11
C ASN A 495 41.06 13.94 21.33
N GLN A 496 40.48 14.68 22.28
CA GLN A 496 41.11 14.96 23.58
C GLN A 496 41.20 13.73 24.48
N GLN A 497 40.18 12.86 24.46
CA GLN A 497 40.14 11.64 25.26
C GLN A 497 40.96 10.50 24.64
N HIS A 498 41.09 10.49 23.30
CA HIS A 498 41.76 9.42 22.55
C HIS A 498 42.74 9.97 21.49
N PRO A 499 43.89 10.54 21.89
CA PRO A 499 44.83 11.17 20.96
C PRO A 499 45.45 10.19 19.96
N SER A 500 45.64 8.93 20.36
CA SER A 500 46.24 7.86 19.53
C SER A 500 45.35 7.39 18.38
N CYS A 501 44.06 7.73 18.40
CA CYS A 501 43.10 7.34 17.37
C CYS A 501 42.14 8.49 17.00
N ALA A 502 42.72 9.69 16.89
CA ALA A 502 41.99 10.91 16.58
C ALA A 502 41.18 10.81 15.28
N LEU A 503 39.95 11.31 15.34
CA LEU A 503 39.04 11.42 14.20
C LEU A 503 39.43 12.61 13.30
N PRO A 504 39.19 12.50 11.98
CA PRO A 504 39.38 13.60 11.05
C PRO A 504 38.35 14.72 11.28
N ALA A 505 38.54 15.86 10.60
CA ALA A 505 37.60 16.97 10.65
C ALA A 505 36.20 16.55 10.15
N ALA A 506 35.17 17.26 10.62
CA ALA A 506 33.78 16.90 10.29
C ALA A 506 33.51 16.88 8.77
N ASP A 507 34.11 17.79 8.00
CA ASP A 507 33.94 17.84 6.55
C ASP A 507 34.54 16.61 5.85
N ASP A 508 35.75 16.20 6.23
CA ASP A 508 36.40 15.02 5.68
C ASP A 508 35.62 13.75 6.04
N LEU A 509 35.14 13.67 7.28
CA LEU A 509 34.34 12.54 7.76
C LEU A 509 33.02 12.42 6.98
N LEU A 510 32.36 13.54 6.68
CA LEU A 510 31.11 13.57 5.91
C LEU A 510 31.27 13.22 4.42
N GLN A 511 32.47 13.34 3.87
CA GLN A 511 32.76 12.94 2.48
C GLN A 511 32.95 11.43 2.31
N GLN A 512 33.23 10.71 3.39
CA GLN A 512 33.46 9.26 3.33
C GLN A 512 32.14 8.49 3.45
N ASP A 513 31.82 7.68 2.44
CA ASP A 513 30.59 6.91 2.43
C ASP A 513 30.54 5.81 3.49
N HIS A 514 31.70 5.26 3.85
CA HIS A 514 31.87 4.16 4.79
C HIS A 514 33.08 4.39 5.71
N PHE A 515 33.04 5.46 6.51
CA PHE A 515 34.04 5.72 7.54
C PHE A 515 34.06 4.56 8.56
N LEU A 516 35.24 3.97 8.77
CA LEU A 516 35.45 2.94 9.78
C LEU A 516 35.83 3.62 11.09
N TRP A 517 35.04 3.42 12.14
CA TRP A 517 35.26 4.15 13.39
C TRP A 517 36.42 3.55 14.18
N PRO A 518 37.28 4.37 14.82
CA PRO A 518 38.42 3.86 15.60
C PRO A 518 38.02 2.89 16.73
N TRP A 519 36.87 3.10 17.35
CA TRP A 519 36.31 2.22 18.38
C TRP A 519 35.63 0.97 17.82
N ASP A 520 35.54 0.82 16.50
CA ASP A 520 35.23 -0.47 15.89
C ASP A 520 36.48 -1.39 15.88
N TYR A 521 37.64 -0.90 16.35
CA TYR A 521 38.94 -1.58 16.40
C TYR A 521 39.52 -1.73 17.82
N THR A 522 38.75 -2.15 18.83
CA THR A 522 39.32 -2.39 20.16
C THR A 522 39.81 -3.84 20.32
N ASP A 523 41.10 -3.96 20.70
CA ASP A 523 41.87 -5.10 21.22
C ASP A 523 41.36 -6.52 20.93
N GLY A 524 41.86 -7.11 19.84
CA GLY A 524 41.82 -8.56 19.57
C GLY A 524 40.84 -9.04 18.51
N THR A 525 39.80 -8.25 18.15
CA THR A 525 38.83 -8.61 17.10
C THR A 525 38.92 -7.66 15.91
N THR A 526 39.83 -7.94 14.98
CA THR A 526 40.16 -7.10 13.82
C THR A 526 39.04 -7.09 12.77
N ILE A 527 38.06 -6.19 12.84
CA ILE A 527 37.17 -5.90 11.70
C ILE A 527 37.82 -4.82 10.84
N ASN A 528 38.47 -5.22 9.74
CA ASN A 528 39.09 -4.32 8.78
C ASN A 528 38.27 -4.21 7.49
N ALA A 529 38.70 -3.34 6.56
CA ALA A 529 38.04 -3.15 5.27
C ALA A 529 37.90 -4.45 4.46
N GLN A 530 38.89 -5.36 4.53
CA GLN A 530 38.86 -6.64 3.81
C GLN A 530 37.78 -7.56 4.36
N LYS A 531 37.68 -7.73 5.69
CA LYS A 531 36.62 -8.55 6.31
C LYS A 531 35.24 -8.00 6.03
N LYS A 532 35.09 -6.67 6.01
CA LYS A 532 33.82 -6.03 5.64
C LYS A 532 33.44 -6.29 4.18
N SER A 533 34.40 -6.16 3.26
CA SER A 533 34.19 -6.45 1.84
C SER A 533 33.81 -7.93 1.62
N ALA A 534 34.53 -8.85 2.27
CA ALA A 534 34.23 -10.27 2.27
C ALA A 534 32.82 -10.56 2.81
N PHE A 535 32.45 -9.94 3.94
CA PHE A 535 31.10 -10.04 4.50
C PHE A 535 30.03 -9.59 3.50
N GLU A 536 30.19 -8.40 2.89
CA GLU A 536 29.20 -7.87 1.95
C GLU A 536 29.04 -8.75 0.69
N GLN A 537 30.15 -9.33 0.20
CA GLN A 537 30.14 -10.24 -0.97
C GLN A 537 29.49 -11.59 -0.62
N ILE A 538 29.88 -12.22 0.49
CA ILE A 538 29.33 -13.50 0.92
C ILE A 538 27.83 -13.37 1.21
N MET A 539 27.42 -12.33 1.97
CA MET A 539 26.00 -12.09 2.25
C MET A 539 25.20 -11.87 0.97
N LEU A 540 25.72 -11.08 0.01
CA LEU A 540 25.04 -10.87 -1.26
C LEU A 540 24.84 -12.17 -2.04
N LEU A 541 25.88 -12.99 -2.18
CA LEU A 541 25.81 -14.24 -2.93
C LEU A 541 24.87 -15.25 -2.27
N ASP A 542 24.93 -15.39 -0.96
CA ASP A 542 24.05 -16.30 -0.21
C ASP A 542 22.58 -15.85 -0.33
N ARG A 543 22.29 -14.54 -0.22
CA ARG A 543 20.93 -13.99 -0.44
C ARG A 543 20.44 -14.17 -1.87
N LEU A 544 21.32 -14.11 -2.87
CA LEU A 544 20.95 -14.37 -4.27
C LEU A 544 20.55 -15.82 -4.50
N LYS A 545 21.33 -16.77 -3.96
CA LYS A 545 21.03 -18.21 -4.04
C LYS A 545 19.71 -18.55 -3.34
N GLU A 546 19.45 -17.97 -2.18
CA GLU A 546 18.15 -18.11 -1.50
C GLU A 546 17.00 -17.53 -2.32
N GLU A 547 17.19 -16.34 -2.91
CA GLU A 547 16.17 -15.69 -3.73
C GLU A 547 15.72 -16.56 -4.90
N GLU A 548 16.64 -17.26 -5.55
CA GLU A 548 16.30 -18.19 -6.62
C GLU A 548 15.31 -19.28 -6.14
N GLN A 549 15.58 -19.88 -4.98
CA GLN A 549 14.70 -20.90 -4.38
C GLN A 549 13.35 -20.34 -3.95
N VAL A 550 13.34 -19.13 -3.37
CA VAL A 550 12.11 -18.43 -3.00
C VAL A 550 11.27 -18.15 -4.26
N LEU A 551 11.88 -17.67 -5.35
CA LEU A 551 11.18 -17.39 -6.60
C LEU A 551 10.58 -18.66 -7.22
N LEU A 552 11.31 -19.76 -7.25
CA LEU A 552 10.78 -21.04 -7.75
C LEU A 552 9.55 -21.49 -6.93
N THR A 553 9.60 -21.31 -5.62
CA THR A 553 8.48 -21.62 -4.72
C THR A 553 7.27 -20.71 -5.01
N GLU A 554 7.50 -19.41 -5.17
CA GLU A 554 6.45 -18.42 -5.49
C GLU A 554 5.82 -18.67 -6.87
N MET A 555 6.64 -19.00 -7.87
CA MET A 555 6.18 -19.36 -9.22
C MET A 555 5.32 -20.62 -9.18
N LYS A 556 5.75 -21.66 -8.45
CA LYS A 556 4.98 -22.89 -8.27
C LYS A 556 3.64 -22.62 -7.60
N ARG A 557 3.61 -21.83 -6.52
CA ARG A 557 2.37 -21.46 -5.82
C ARG A 557 1.42 -20.66 -6.71
N HIS A 558 1.95 -19.69 -7.45
CA HIS A 558 1.14 -18.92 -8.38
C HIS A 558 0.51 -19.82 -9.45
N TRP A 559 1.28 -20.73 -10.04
CA TRP A 559 0.79 -21.71 -11.01
C TRP A 559 -0.29 -22.62 -10.40
N GLN A 560 -0.08 -23.18 -9.20
CA GLN A 560 -1.08 -23.99 -8.50
C GLN A 560 -2.37 -23.21 -8.22
N SER A 561 -2.25 -21.94 -7.85
CA SER A 561 -3.40 -21.05 -7.63
C SER A 561 -4.21 -20.83 -8.92
N LEU A 562 -3.54 -20.66 -10.06
CA LEU A 562 -4.20 -20.52 -11.36
C LEU A 562 -4.91 -21.81 -11.77
N GLN A 563 -4.27 -22.96 -11.57
CA GLN A 563 -4.90 -24.26 -11.84
C GLN A 563 -6.14 -24.50 -10.98
N SER A 564 -6.02 -24.25 -9.67
CA SER A 564 -7.14 -24.41 -8.73
C SER A 564 -8.32 -23.52 -9.12
N LYS A 565 -8.03 -22.30 -9.57
CA LYS A 565 -9.04 -21.37 -10.07
C LYS A 565 -9.69 -21.83 -11.37
N ALA A 566 -8.92 -22.39 -12.30
CA ALA A 566 -9.48 -22.94 -13.54
C ALA A 566 -10.47 -24.07 -13.26
N VAL A 567 -10.13 -24.99 -12.35
CA VAL A 567 -11.03 -26.07 -11.89
C VAL A 567 -12.27 -25.49 -11.23
N TYR A 568 -12.12 -24.56 -10.29
CA TYR A 568 -13.25 -23.90 -9.63
C TYR A 568 -14.22 -23.26 -10.62
N LEU A 569 -13.71 -22.56 -11.63
CA LEU A 569 -14.55 -21.92 -12.66
C LEU A 569 -15.27 -22.95 -13.54
N GLN A 570 -14.64 -24.09 -13.82
CA GLN A 570 -15.25 -25.20 -14.56
C GLN A 570 -16.39 -25.85 -13.76
N ASP A 571 -16.18 -26.07 -12.46
CA ASP A 571 -17.18 -26.61 -11.55
C ASP A 571 -18.37 -25.65 -11.38
N LEU A 572 -18.07 -24.35 -11.26
CA LEU A 572 -19.08 -23.29 -11.20
C LEU A 572 -19.91 -23.24 -12.50
N SER A 573 -19.24 -23.31 -13.66
CA SER A 573 -19.91 -23.36 -14.97
C SER A 573 -20.85 -24.57 -15.09
N THR A 574 -20.38 -25.75 -14.68
CA THR A 574 -21.16 -26.99 -14.71
C THR A 574 -22.38 -26.89 -13.77
N SER A 575 -22.18 -26.32 -12.58
CA SER A 575 -23.25 -26.11 -11.61
C SER A 575 -24.34 -25.15 -12.12
N LEU A 576 -23.94 -24.09 -12.85
CA LEU A 576 -24.87 -23.14 -13.46
C LEU A 576 -25.65 -23.78 -14.63
N GLN A 577 -25.02 -24.64 -15.42
CA GLN A 577 -25.69 -25.38 -16.50
C GLN A 577 -26.72 -26.39 -15.99
N ASN A 578 -26.44 -27.02 -14.84
CA ASN A 578 -27.31 -28.04 -14.24
C ASN A 578 -28.51 -27.46 -13.45
N GLY A 579 -28.77 -26.15 -13.53
CA GLY A 579 -29.96 -25.54 -12.91
C GLY A 579 -29.90 -25.43 -11.38
N SER A 580 -28.73 -25.66 -10.76
CA SER A 580 -28.54 -25.35 -9.34
C SER A 580 -28.76 -23.86 -9.13
N LYS A 581 -29.76 -23.51 -8.32
CA LYS A 581 -30.20 -22.13 -8.00
C LYS A 581 -29.07 -21.28 -7.40
N MET A 582 -28.12 -20.81 -8.21
CA MET A 582 -27.19 -19.72 -7.86
C MET A 582 -27.53 -18.41 -8.58
N PHE A 583 -28.58 -18.39 -9.40
CA PHE A 583 -29.06 -17.18 -10.08
C PHE A 583 -29.71 -16.14 -9.14
N PHE A 584 -29.86 -16.44 -7.85
CA PHE A 584 -30.51 -15.55 -6.88
C PHE A 584 -29.57 -14.55 -6.18
N ILE A 585 -28.25 -14.66 -6.29
CA ILE A 585 -27.34 -13.81 -5.50
C ILE A 585 -27.19 -12.40 -6.10
N PHE A 586 -27.36 -12.24 -7.41
CA PHE A 586 -27.22 -10.93 -8.07
C PHE A 586 -28.46 -10.04 -7.91
N VAL A 587 -29.66 -10.63 -7.82
CA VAL A 587 -30.92 -9.87 -7.69
C VAL A 587 -31.24 -9.60 -6.21
N VAL A 588 -31.06 -10.58 -5.33
CA VAL A 588 -31.46 -10.46 -3.91
C VAL A 588 -30.56 -9.48 -3.15
N ARG A 589 -29.27 -9.34 -3.50
CA ARG A 589 -28.36 -8.47 -2.74
C ARG A 589 -28.36 -7.00 -3.18
N VAL A 590 -28.72 -6.73 -4.44
CA VAL A 590 -28.93 -5.35 -4.93
C VAL A 590 -30.23 -4.78 -4.34
N GLU A 591 -31.25 -5.62 -4.09
CA GLU A 591 -32.46 -5.21 -3.37
C GLU A 591 -32.20 -4.87 -1.90
N THR A 592 -31.21 -5.49 -1.24
CA THR A 592 -30.84 -5.18 0.16
C THR A 592 -29.91 -3.97 0.34
N ILE A 593 -29.38 -3.37 -0.74
CA ILE A 593 -28.47 -2.21 -0.70
C ILE A 593 -29.23 -0.89 -0.95
N ASN A 594 -30.51 -0.93 -1.33
CA ASN A 594 -31.35 0.26 -1.53
C ASN A 594 -32.10 0.68 -0.26
#